data_AF-A0A533ZD14-F1
#
_entry.id   AF-A0A533ZD14-F1
#
_cell.length_a   1.000
_cell.length_b   1.000
_cell.length_c   1.000
_cell.angle_alpha   90.00
_cell.angle_beta   90.00
_cell.angle_gamma   90.00
#
_symmetry.space_group_name_H-M   'P 1'
#
loop_
_entity.id
_entity.type
_entity.pdbx_description
1 polymer ?
#
loop_
_entity_poly.entity_id
_entity_poly.type
_entity_poly.pdbx_seq_one_letter_code
_entity_poly.pdbx_strand_id
1 'polypeptide(L)'
;MPSATKQKVIGRMEAALEHLKVELGGIRSGRASLTLLDGIKVDYYGTPTPLKQVATLAVPESRLLTVQPWEPPLIKEIERALLASELGLTPSNDGKMIR
;
A
#
# COMPACT_ATOMS: atom_id res chain seq x y z
N MET A 1 15.36 -43.44 -0.51
CA MET A 1 15.42 -41.97 -0.35
C MET A 1 14.01 -41.35 -0.45
N PRO A 2 13.15 -41.47 0.58
CA PRO A 2 11.78 -40.91 0.55
C PRO A 2 11.69 -39.43 0.99
N SER A 3 12.72 -38.91 1.66
CA SER A 3 12.75 -37.56 2.22
C SER A 3 12.78 -36.46 1.15
N ALA A 4 13.49 -36.69 0.04
CA ALA A 4 13.62 -35.70 -1.05
C ALA A 4 12.28 -35.39 -1.74
N THR A 5 11.42 -36.40 -1.91
CA THR A 5 10.09 -36.22 -2.51
C THR A 5 9.17 -35.41 -1.58
N LYS A 6 9.25 -35.66 -0.27
CA LYS A 6 8.47 -34.94 0.75
C LYS A 6 8.86 -33.45 0.78
N GLN A 7 10.15 -33.14 0.73
CA GLN A 7 10.64 -31.76 0.67
C GLN A 7 10.17 -31.02 -0.59
N LYS A 8 10.15 -31.70 -1.75
CA LYS A 8 9.69 -31.13 -3.02
C LYS A 8 8.19 -30.78 -3.01
N VAL A 9 7.39 -31.62 -2.36
CA VAL A 9 5.94 -31.39 -2.21
C VAL A 9 5.68 -30.23 -1.25
N ILE A 10 6.39 -30.16 -0.13
CA ILE A 10 6.27 -29.05 0.84
C ILE A 10 6.64 -27.71 0.18
N GLY A 11 7.76 -27.65 -0.55
CA GLY A 11 8.15 -26.42 -1.24
C GLY A 11 7.15 -25.96 -2.31
N ARG A 12 6.47 -26.89 -3.00
CA ARG A 12 5.37 -26.55 -3.92
C ARG A 12 4.13 -26.05 -3.19
N MET A 13 3.79 -26.62 -2.04
CA MET A 13 2.67 -26.16 -1.21
C MET A 13 2.95 -24.76 -0.65
N GLU A 14 4.17 -24.50 -0.19
CA GLU A 14 4.57 -23.17 0.30
C GLU A 14 4.52 -22.12 -0.82
N ALA A 15 5.02 -22.44 -2.02
CA ALA A 15 4.93 -21.53 -3.16
C ALA A 15 3.48 -21.21 -3.56
N ALA A 16 2.58 -22.20 -3.52
CA ALA A 16 1.16 -22.00 -3.78
C ALA A 16 0.50 -21.13 -2.70
N LEU A 17 0.87 -21.32 -1.42
CA LEU A 17 0.40 -20.51 -0.31
C LEU A 17 0.88 -19.06 -0.41
N GLU A 18 2.13 -18.83 -0.81
CA GLU A 18 2.67 -17.48 -1.02
C GLU A 18 1.96 -16.78 -2.19
N HIS A 19 1.74 -17.49 -3.30
CA HIS A 19 0.94 -16.96 -4.42
C HIS A 19 -0.47 -16.58 -3.98
N LEU A 20 -1.14 -17.44 -3.21
CA LEU A 20 -2.48 -17.18 -2.68
C LEU A 20 -2.50 -15.94 -1.79
N LYS A 21 -1.50 -15.76 -0.91
CA LYS A 21 -1.41 -14.57 -0.04
C LYS A 21 -1.23 -13.29 -0.85
N VAL A 22 -0.43 -13.32 -1.90
CA VAL A 22 -0.22 -12.17 -2.79
C VAL A 22 -1.52 -11.80 -3.51
N GLU A 23 -2.22 -12.78 -4.06
CA GLU A 23 -3.52 -12.54 -4.72
C GLU A 23 -4.56 -12.02 -3.74
N LEU A 24 -4.70 -12.64 -2.55
CA LEU A 24 -5.63 -12.19 -1.51
C LEU A 24 -5.30 -10.80 -0.97
N GLY A 25 -4.02 -10.42 -0.90
CA GLY A 25 -3.58 -9.09 -0.49
C GLY A 25 -3.97 -7.99 -1.49
N GLY A 26 -4.15 -8.36 -2.77
CA GLY A 26 -4.63 -7.46 -3.83
C GLY A 26 -6.15 -7.35 -3.91
N ILE A 27 -6.90 -8.28 -3.31
CA ILE A 27 -8.37 -8.23 -3.31
C ILE A 27 -8.84 -7.15 -2.34
N ARG A 28 -9.57 -6.16 -2.88
CA ARG A 28 -10.21 -5.09 -2.11
C ARG A 28 -11.21 -5.69 -1.11
N SER A 29 -10.77 -5.95 0.11
CA SER A 29 -11.58 -6.54 1.19
C SER A 29 -12.59 -5.58 1.83
N GLY A 30 -12.79 -4.40 1.24
CA GLY A 30 -13.65 -3.34 1.81
C GLY A 30 -13.10 -2.73 3.11
N ARG A 31 -11.88 -3.10 3.51
CA ARG A 31 -11.14 -2.54 4.65
C ARG A 31 -9.98 -1.70 4.13
N ALA A 32 -9.80 -0.52 4.70
CA ALA A 32 -8.63 0.31 4.46
C ALA A 32 -7.37 -0.50 4.83
N SER A 33 -6.58 -0.86 3.83
CA SER A 33 -5.30 -1.54 4.02
C SER A 33 -4.18 -0.67 3.47
N LEU A 34 -3.10 -0.58 4.23
CA LEU A 34 -1.89 0.16 3.83
C LEU A 34 -1.31 -0.37 2.52
N THR A 35 -1.52 -1.67 2.22
CA THR A 35 -1.07 -2.31 0.98
C THR A 35 -1.69 -1.70 -0.28
N LEU A 36 -2.85 -1.03 -0.18
CA LEU A 36 -3.49 -0.36 -1.31
C LEU A 36 -2.66 0.84 -1.82
N LEU A 37 -1.83 1.42 -0.94
CA LEU A 37 -1.03 2.60 -1.24
C LEU A 37 0.38 2.27 -1.74
N ASP A 38 0.77 0.98 -1.75
CA ASP A 38 2.10 0.53 -2.15
C ASP A 38 2.41 0.82 -3.62
N GLY A 39 1.38 0.91 -4.45
CA GLY A 39 1.50 1.24 -5.88
C GLY A 39 1.61 2.75 -6.17
N ILE A 40 1.38 3.62 -5.18
CA ILE A 40 1.33 5.06 -5.40
C ILE A 40 2.73 5.66 -5.28
N LYS A 41 3.13 6.34 -6.34
CA LYS A 41 4.35 7.15 -6.39
C LYS A 41 3.96 8.61 -6.35
N VAL A 42 4.68 9.38 -5.55
CA VAL A 42 4.54 10.82 -5.41
C VAL A 42 5.80 11.46 -5.96
N ASP A 43 5.63 12.58 -6.65
CA ASP A 43 6.76 13.34 -7.14
C ASP A 43 7.41 14.09 -5.97
N TYR A 44 8.60 13.66 -5.57
CA TYR A 44 9.43 14.32 -4.56
C TYR A 44 10.58 15.02 -5.31
N TYR A 45 10.47 16.33 -5.49
CA TYR A 45 11.46 17.16 -6.17
C TYR A 45 11.90 16.63 -7.57
N GLY A 46 10.95 16.15 -8.38
CA GLY A 46 11.20 15.61 -9.72
C GLY A 46 11.57 14.12 -9.75
N THR A 47 11.60 13.45 -8.59
CA THR A 47 11.87 12.01 -8.49
C THR A 47 10.63 11.26 -8.03
N PRO A 48 10.11 10.29 -8.82
CA PRO A 48 8.95 9.50 -8.44
C PRO A 48 9.31 8.57 -7.28
N THR A 49 8.87 8.94 -6.08
CA THR A 49 9.21 8.26 -4.82
C THR A 49 7.97 7.55 -4.27
N PRO A 50 8.06 6.31 -3.77
CA PRO A 50 6.94 5.61 -3.15
C PRO A 50 6.35 6.40 -1.98
N LEU A 51 5.01 6.45 -1.89
CA LEU A 51 4.30 7.21 -0.84
C LEU A 51 4.75 6.82 0.59
N LYS A 52 5.06 5.53 0.81
CA LYS A 52 5.59 4.99 2.08
C LYS A 52 6.88 5.64 2.56
N GLN A 53 7.69 6.18 1.66
CA GLN A 53 8.98 6.79 2.00
C GLN A 53 8.89 8.28 2.28
N VAL A 54 7.82 8.94 1.80
CA VAL A 54 7.62 10.39 1.95
C VAL A 54 6.55 10.75 2.98
N ALA A 55 5.80 9.76 3.46
CA ALA A 55 4.72 9.92 4.42
C ALA A 55 4.60 8.72 5.37
N THR A 56 4.20 9.00 6.60
CA THR A 56 3.76 8.01 7.57
C THR A 56 2.31 7.65 7.28
N LEU A 57 2.06 6.36 7.03
CA LEU A 57 0.73 5.84 6.77
C LEU A 57 0.19 5.14 8.03
N ALA A 58 -1.04 5.45 8.41
CA ALA A 58 -1.75 4.77 9.48
C ALA A 58 -3.21 4.53 9.10
N VAL A 59 -3.82 3.53 9.73
CA VAL A 59 -5.23 3.19 9.57
C VAL A 59 -5.88 3.27 10.96
N PRO A 60 -6.35 4.46 11.37
CA PRO A 60 -7.01 4.61 12.68
C PRO A 60 -8.34 3.86 12.73
N GLU A 61 -9.03 3.75 11.59
CA GLU A 61 -10.32 3.08 11.47
C GLU A 61 -10.39 2.28 10.17
N SER A 62 -11.19 1.21 10.13
CA SER A 62 -11.29 0.31 8.96
C SER A 62 -11.71 0.98 7.65
N ARG A 63 -12.17 2.25 7.67
CA ARG A 63 -12.60 3.02 6.49
C ARG A 63 -11.79 4.30 6.26
N LEU A 64 -10.90 4.66 7.18
CA LEU A 64 -10.19 5.93 7.16
C LEU A 64 -8.69 5.64 7.13
N LEU A 65 -7.99 6.23 6.18
CA LEU A 65 -6.56 6.08 6.03
C LEU A 65 -5.92 7.44 6.19
N THR A 66 -5.00 7.54 7.13
CA THR A 66 -4.29 8.78 7.41
C THR A 66 -2.90 8.74 6.81
N VAL A 67 -2.60 9.73 5.99
CA VAL A 67 -1.29 9.96 5.38
C VAL A 67 -0.71 11.23 5.98
N GLN A 68 0.37 11.08 6.76
CA GLN A 68 1.07 12.20 7.37
C GLN A 68 2.41 12.40 6.67
N PRO A 69 2.55 13.41 5.78
CA PRO A 69 3.82 13.70 5.16
C PRO A 69 4.84 14.23 6.17
N TRP A 70 6.11 13.98 5.88
CA TRP A 70 7.23 14.49 6.68
C TRP A 70 7.42 16.00 6.43
N GLU A 71 7.08 16.45 5.22
CA GLU A 71 7.14 17.84 4.79
C GLU A 71 5.76 18.34 4.35
N PRO A 72 5.23 19.44 4.95
CA PRO A 72 3.97 20.06 4.54
C PRO A 72 3.83 20.42 3.04
N PRO A 73 4.87 20.88 2.30
CA PRO A 73 4.72 21.20 0.89
C PRO A 73 4.33 20.00 0.01
N LEU A 74 4.63 18.77 0.43
CA LEU A 74 4.31 17.55 -0.31
C LEU A 74 2.83 17.19 -0.28
N ILE A 75 2.03 17.80 0.60
CA ILE A 75 0.60 17.51 0.75
C ILE A 75 -0.12 17.62 -0.61
N LYS A 76 0.20 18.64 -1.42
CA LYS A 76 -0.44 18.87 -2.72
C LYS A 76 -0.08 17.79 -3.75
N GLU A 77 1.17 17.34 -3.75
CA GLU A 77 1.62 16.30 -4.67
C GLU A 77 1.07 14.93 -4.27
N ILE A 78 0.97 14.66 -2.96
CA ILE A 78 0.31 13.45 -2.44
C ILE A 78 -1.18 13.44 -2.79
N GLU A 79 -1.87 14.57 -2.60
CA GLU A 79 -3.30 14.71 -2.93
C GLU A 79 -3.55 14.45 -4.43
N ARG A 80 -2.71 15.00 -5.30
CA ARG A 80 -2.75 14.72 -6.75
C ARG A 80 -2.49 13.25 -7.06
N ALA A 81 -1.48 12.64 -6.45
CA ALA A 81 -1.15 11.24 -6.67
C ALA A 81 -2.27 10.30 -6.19
N LEU A 82 -2.94 10.63 -5.09
CA LEU A 82 -4.09 9.89 -4.56
C LEU A 82 -5.32 10.04 -5.47
N LEU A 83 -5.61 11.25 -5.95
CA LEU A 83 -6.71 11.48 -6.90
C LEU A 83 -6.47 10.83 -8.26
N ALA A 84 -5.21 10.80 -8.72
CA ALA A 84 -4.83 10.10 -9.94
C ALA A 84 -4.86 8.57 -9.76
N SER A 85 -4.81 8.07 -8.53
CA SER A 85 -4.96 6.65 -8.26
C SER A 85 -6.41 6.22 -8.49
N GLU A 86 -6.63 5.15 -9.25
CA GLU A 86 -7.95 4.55 -9.49
C GLU A 86 -8.55 3.84 -8.25
N LEU A 87 -8.10 4.23 -7.06
CA LEU A 87 -8.59 3.72 -5.78
C LEU A 87 -9.95 4.30 -5.41
N GLY A 88 -10.37 5.40 -6.04
CA GLY A 88 -11.66 6.04 -5.76
C GLY A 88 -11.76 6.61 -4.34
N LEU A 89 -10.60 6.89 -3.72
CA LEU A 89 -10.50 7.53 -2.42
C LEU A 89 -10.57 9.05 -2.59
N THR A 90 -11.35 9.72 -1.76
CA THR A 90 -11.42 11.19 -1.70
C THR A 90 -10.51 11.69 -0.58
N PRO A 91 -9.30 12.18 -0.87
CA PRO A 91 -8.44 12.74 0.15
C PRO A 91 -9.07 14.00 0.77
N SER A 92 -9.11 14.06 2.09
CA SER A 92 -9.48 15.23 2.88
C SER A 92 -8.24 15.81 3.56
N ASN A 93 -7.94 17.08 3.28
CA ASN A 93 -6.70 17.72 3.70
C ASN A 93 -6.91 18.60 4.93
N ASP A 94 -6.26 18.28 6.05
CA ASP A 94 -6.26 19.08 7.29
C ASP A 94 -5.02 19.98 7.44
N GLY A 95 -4.22 20.15 6.38
CA GLY A 95 -3.03 21.02 6.34
C GLY A 95 -1.77 20.44 6.99
N LYS A 96 -1.88 19.38 7.81
CA LYS A 96 -0.75 18.59 8.33
C LYS A 96 -0.86 17.09 8.03
N MET A 97 -2.06 16.62 7.77
CA MET A 97 -2.33 15.23 7.40
C MET A 97 -3.43 15.19 6.34
N ILE A 98 -3.42 14.12 5.56
CA ILE A 98 -4.47 13.78 4.59
C ILE A 98 -5.25 12.58 5.16
N ARG A 99 -6.58 12.64 5.09
CA ARG A 99 -7.52 11.62 5.58
C ARG A 99 -8.36 11.03 4.46
#